data_AF-A0AAE1WX88-F1
#
_entry.id   AF-A0AAE1WX88-F1
#
_cell.length_a   1.000
_cell.length_b   1.000
_cell.length_c   1.000
_cell.angle_alpha   90.00
_cell.angle_beta   90.00
_cell.angle_gamma   90.00
#
_symmetry.space_group_name_H-M   'P 1'
#
loop_
_entity.id
_entity.type
_entity.pdbx_description
1 polymer ?
#
loop_
_entity_poly.entity_id
_entity_poly.type
_entity_poly.pdbx_seq_one_letter_code
_entity_poly.pdbx_strand_id
1 'polypeptide(L)'
;MGSDQESTPSDDMVFEILTRLKSLETLDACKLVCKGWEEMIYESSFMPLFCRRSRMLSGFFIQDIVDNKFFSMFAAIDGSTSSDVSIATLPDDMKILASCNHGILCCVRRSGKN
;
A
#
# COMPACT_ATOMS: atom_id res chain seq x y z
N MET A 1 -0.67 49.19 3.68
CA MET A 1 -0.74 48.00 2.80
C MET A 1 -0.14 46.85 3.58
N GLY A 2 -0.98 46.06 4.24
CA GLY A 2 -0.53 44.83 4.88
C GLY A 2 -0.21 43.85 3.76
N SER A 3 1.06 43.51 3.60
CA SER A 3 1.43 42.32 2.84
C SER A 3 0.97 41.13 3.68
N ASP A 4 -0.17 40.54 3.30
CA ASP A 4 -0.59 39.24 3.81
C ASP A 4 0.54 38.26 3.51
N GLN A 5 1.33 37.97 4.54
CA GLN A 5 2.43 37.03 4.44
C GLN A 5 1.79 35.65 4.43
N GLU A 6 1.46 35.16 3.23
CA GLU A 6 0.96 33.82 3.00
C GLU A 6 2.07 32.84 3.43
N SER A 7 1.99 32.38 4.68
CA SER A 7 2.93 31.42 5.22
C SER A 7 2.61 30.06 4.61
N THR A 8 3.40 29.66 3.62
CA THR A 8 3.37 28.30 3.08
C THR A 8 3.69 27.32 4.22
N PRO A 9 2.91 26.24 4.40
CA PRO A 9 3.23 25.21 5.39
C PRO A 9 4.65 24.68 5.20
N SER A 10 5.35 24.37 6.29
CA SER A 10 6.66 23.71 6.18
C SER A 10 6.51 22.28 5.65
N ASP A 11 7.59 21.74 5.10
CA ASP A 11 7.61 20.35 4.61
C ASP A 11 7.24 19.35 5.72
N ASP A 12 7.67 19.58 6.97
CA ASP A 12 7.28 18.75 8.12
C ASP A 12 5.76 18.76 8.36
N MET A 13 5.10 19.92 8.21
CA MET A 13 3.65 20.03 8.36
C MET A 13 2.93 19.29 7.23
N VAL A 14 3.42 19.43 6.00
CA VAL A 14 2.88 18.71 4.84
C VAL A 14 3.04 17.20 5.03
N PHE A 15 4.22 16.74 5.44
CA PHE A 15 4.50 15.33 5.72
C PHE A 15 3.54 14.76 6.78
N GLU A 16 3.33 15.50 7.87
CA GLU A 16 2.41 15.12 8.94
C GLU A 16 0.94 15.02 8.44
N ILE A 17 0.51 15.93 7.57
CA ILE A 17 -0.82 15.91 6.95
C ILE A 17 -0.96 14.71 6.02
N LEU A 18 -0.02 14.55 5.08
CA LEU A 18 -0.06 13.50 4.05
C LEU A 18 -0.07 12.09 4.68
N THR A 19 0.75 11.86 5.71
CA THR A 19 0.80 10.56 6.40
C THR A 19 -0.43 10.26 7.27
N ARG A 20 -1.32 11.23 7.50
CA ARG A 20 -2.58 11.04 8.22
C ARG A 20 -3.79 10.82 7.31
N LEU A 21 -3.61 10.94 6.00
CA LEU A 21 -4.65 10.61 5.02
C LEU A 21 -5.13 9.16 5.20
N LYS A 22 -6.39 8.92 4.86
CA LYS A 22 -7.05 7.62 5.05
C LYS A 22 -7.35 6.87 3.75
N SER A 23 -7.07 7.50 2.62
CA SER A 23 -7.34 6.94 1.29
C SER A 23 -6.07 7.02 0.45
N LEU A 24 -5.74 5.90 -0.19
CA LEU A 24 -4.67 5.86 -1.20
C LEU A 24 -5.03 6.68 -2.43
N GLU A 25 -6.31 6.78 -2.80
CA GLU A 25 -6.75 7.61 -3.93
C GLU A 25 -6.47 9.10 -3.66
N THR A 26 -6.75 9.57 -2.44
CA THR A 26 -6.42 10.93 -2.04
C THR A 26 -4.91 11.15 -2.01
N LEU A 27 -4.15 10.16 -1.53
CA LEU A 27 -2.69 10.22 -1.54
C LEU A 27 -2.13 10.31 -2.96
N ASP A 28 -2.69 9.57 -3.91
CA ASP A 28 -2.33 9.63 -5.32
C ASP A 28 -2.63 11.00 -5.94
N ALA A 29 -3.78 11.60 -5.61
CA ALA A 29 -4.09 12.97 -6.02
C ALA A 29 -3.06 13.97 -5.44
N CYS A 30 -2.61 13.78 -4.20
CA CYS A 30 -1.60 14.63 -3.57
C CYS A 30 -0.24 14.56 -4.28
N LYS A 31 0.16 13.43 -4.87
CA LYS A 31 1.39 13.32 -5.68
C LYS A 31 1.37 14.26 -6.88
N LEU A 32 0.19 14.57 -7.41
CA LEU A 32 0.03 15.41 -8.60
C LEU A 32 0.04 16.92 -8.29
N VAL A 33 0.05 17.32 -7.01
CA VAL A 33 0.01 18.73 -6.60
C VAL A 33 1.32 19.44 -6.94
N CYS A 34 2.46 18.88 -6.54
CA CYS A 34 3.78 19.39 -6.88
C CYS A 34 4.86 18.30 -6.68
N LYS A 35 6.05 18.51 -7.27
CA LYS A 35 7.18 17.58 -7.16
C LYS A 35 7.63 17.34 -5.72
N GLY A 36 7.59 18.35 -4.87
CA GLY A 36 7.99 18.20 -3.46
C GLY A 36 7.08 17.22 -2.70
N TRP A 37 5.77 17.26 -2.96
CA TRP A 37 4.83 16.32 -2.35
C TRP A 37 4.99 14.92 -2.93
N GLU A 38 5.22 14.81 -4.23
CA GLU A 38 5.54 13.53 -4.89
C GLU A 38 6.77 12.89 -4.25
N GLU A 39 7.90 13.61 -4.19
CA GLU A 39 9.16 13.16 -3.61
C GLU A 39 8.98 12.73 -2.14
N MET A 40 8.26 13.54 -1.36
CA MET A 40 7.94 13.27 0.04
C MET A 40 7.13 11.98 0.24
N ILE A 41 6.18 11.68 -0.66
CA ILE A 41 5.39 10.44 -0.60
C ILE A 41 6.22 9.22 -1.01
N TYR A 42 7.19 9.39 -1.92
CA TYR A 42 8.10 8.33 -2.34
C TYR A 42 9.26 8.08 -1.36
N GLU A 43 9.43 8.90 -0.33
CA GLU A 43 10.40 8.61 0.73
C GLU A 43 10.12 7.26 1.42
N SER A 44 11.20 6.54 1.73
CA SER A 44 11.12 5.21 2.34
C SER A 44 10.46 5.21 3.73
N SER A 45 10.52 6.34 4.43
CA SER A 45 9.92 6.54 5.75
C SER A 45 8.39 6.75 5.69
N PHE A 46 7.87 7.19 4.54
CA PHE A 46 6.49 7.64 4.39
C PHE A 46 5.50 6.49 4.52
N MET A 47 5.62 5.48 3.64
CA MET A 47 4.63 4.41 3.53
C MET A 47 4.46 3.60 4.83
N PRO A 48 5.53 3.21 5.56
CA PRO A 48 5.38 2.56 6.86
C PRO A 48 4.61 3.40 7.88
N LEU A 49 4.86 4.72 7.92
CA LEU A 49 4.18 5.63 8.83
C LEU A 49 2.72 5.84 8.44
N PHE A 50 2.47 6.05 7.14
CA PHE A 50 1.13 6.16 6.57
C PHE A 50 0.29 4.93 6.90
N CYS A 51 0.77 3.72 6.57
CA CYS A 51 0.08 2.46 6.85
C CYS A 51 -0.26 2.29 8.34
N ARG A 52 0.69 2.58 9.23
CA ARG A 52 0.46 2.55 10.68
C ARG A 52 -0.62 3.52 11.13
N ARG A 53 -0.66 4.73 10.57
CA ARG A 53 -1.64 5.78 10.92
C ARG A 53 -3.01 5.55 10.28
N SER A 54 -3.06 4.98 9.08
CA SER A 54 -4.29 4.70 8.35
C SER A 54 -4.89 3.32 8.69
N ARG A 55 -4.16 2.49 9.45
CA ARG A 55 -4.49 1.06 9.70
C ARG A 55 -4.56 0.25 8.41
N MET A 56 -3.74 0.61 7.43
CA MET A 56 -3.58 -0.14 6.20
C MET A 56 -2.46 -1.17 6.35
N LEU A 57 -2.62 -2.31 5.68
CA LEU A 57 -1.61 -3.35 5.66
C LEU A 57 -0.48 -2.97 4.71
N SER A 58 0.76 -3.22 5.12
CA SER A 58 1.95 -3.08 4.30
C SER A 58 2.75 -4.37 4.35
N GLY A 59 3.05 -4.94 3.20
CA GLY A 59 3.67 -6.25 3.13
C GLY A 59 3.78 -6.78 1.70
N PHE A 60 4.24 -8.02 1.63
CA PHE A 60 4.43 -8.74 0.38
C PHE A 60 3.46 -9.90 0.31
N PHE A 61 2.88 -10.09 -0.87
CA PHE A 61 2.16 -11.33 -1.16
C PHE A 61 3.13 -12.28 -1.85
N ILE A 62 3.36 -13.44 -1.23
CA ILE A 62 4.29 -14.46 -1.71
C ILE A 62 3.46 -15.65 -2.19
N GLN A 63 3.77 -16.16 -3.38
CA GLN A 63 3.15 -17.35 -3.92
C GLN A 63 4.22 -18.34 -4.37
N ASP A 64 4.06 -19.59 -3.96
CA ASP A 64 4.92 -20.73 -4.28
C ASP A 64 4.09 -21.90 -4.83
N ILE A 65 4.76 -22.96 -5.31
CA ILE A 65 4.15 -24.18 -5.84
C ILE A 65 4.64 -25.38 -5.03
N VAL A 66 3.72 -26.04 -4.31
CA VAL A 66 3.99 -27.26 -3.52
C VAL A 66 3.01 -28.34 -3.96
N ASP A 67 3.51 -29.55 -4.26
CA ASP A 67 2.68 -30.68 -4.74
C ASP A 67 1.74 -30.32 -5.90
N ASN A 68 2.24 -29.52 -6.85
CA ASN A 68 1.50 -29.00 -8.01
C ASN A 68 0.28 -28.09 -7.66
N LYS A 69 0.21 -27.59 -6.43
CA LYS A 69 -0.78 -26.62 -5.95
C LYS A 69 -0.11 -25.28 -5.67
N PHE A 70 -0.85 -24.19 -5.81
CA PHE A 70 -0.34 -22.90 -5.36
C PHE A 70 -0.46 -22.81 -3.84
N PHE A 71 0.62 -22.43 -3.19
CA PHE A 71 0.60 -22.00 -1.80
C PHE A 71 0.82 -20.50 -1.78
N SER A 72 0.11 -19.78 -0.92
CA SER A 72 0.21 -18.33 -0.91
C SER A 72 0.06 -17.75 0.49
N MET A 73 0.86 -16.72 0.76
CA MET A 73 0.98 -16.12 2.09
C MET A 73 1.24 -14.62 1.96
N PHE A 74 0.62 -13.84 2.84
CA PHE A 74 1.00 -12.45 3.05
C PHE A 74 2.04 -12.31 4.16
N ALA A 75 3.18 -11.68 3.84
CA ALA A 75 4.25 -11.34 4.76
C ALA A 75 4.19 -9.84 5.10
N ALA A 76 3.66 -9.51 6.28
CA ALA A 76 3.55 -8.14 6.77
C ALA A 76 4.94 -7.57 7.16
N ILE A 77 5.19 -6.30 6.81
CA ILE A 77 6.45 -5.60 7.10
C ILE A 77 6.54 -5.14 8.55
N ASP A 78 5.42 -4.73 9.14
CA ASP A 78 5.38 -4.18 10.50
C ASP A 78 5.29 -5.25 11.60
N GLY A 79 5.40 -6.53 11.22
CA GLY A 79 5.25 -7.66 12.13
C GLY A 79 3.83 -7.80 12.70
N SER A 80 2.88 -6.95 12.26
CA SER A 80 1.49 -7.11 12.61
C SER A 80 0.95 -8.29 11.81
N THR A 81 0.74 -9.41 12.50
CA THR A 81 -0.16 -10.44 12.01
C THR A 81 -1.56 -9.86 12.17
N SER A 82 -1.99 -9.01 11.22
CA SER A 82 -3.38 -8.57 11.20
C SER A 82 -4.26 -9.81 11.29
N SER A 83 -5.05 -9.89 12.37
CA SER A 83 -5.89 -11.04 12.73
C SER A 83 -6.93 -11.42 11.66
N ASP A 84 -7.06 -10.60 10.61
CA ASP A 84 -7.82 -10.91 9.41
C ASP A 84 -7.02 -11.84 8.48
N VAL A 85 -6.77 -13.05 8.99
CA VAL A 85 -6.13 -14.18 8.30
C VAL A 85 -6.78 -14.48 6.94
N SER A 86 -8.03 -14.06 6.74
CA SER A 86 -8.78 -14.23 5.49
C SER A 86 -8.20 -13.50 4.28
N ILE A 87 -7.42 -12.42 4.46
CA ILE A 87 -6.70 -11.76 3.35
C ILE A 87 -5.36 -12.46 3.08
N ALA A 88 -4.83 -13.18 4.07
CA ALA A 88 -3.48 -13.74 4.01
C ALA A 88 -3.36 -14.99 3.14
N THR A 89 -4.47 -15.56 2.67
CA THR A 89 -4.47 -16.81 1.88
C THR A 89 -5.37 -16.69 0.65
N LEU A 90 -4.78 -16.86 -0.54
CA LEU A 90 -5.53 -17.13 -1.77
C LEU A 90 -5.86 -18.64 -1.84
N PRO A 91 -6.96 -19.01 -2.52
CA PRO A 91 -7.24 -20.41 -2.84
C PRO A 91 -6.11 -21.09 -3.63
N ASP A 92 -5.90 -22.38 -3.38
CA ASP A 92 -4.83 -23.20 -3.99
C ASP A 92 -4.89 -23.28 -5.53
N ASP A 93 -6.03 -22.94 -6.13
CA ASP A 93 -6.26 -22.93 -7.57
C ASP A 93 -6.04 -21.55 -8.22
N MET A 94 -5.61 -20.55 -7.47
CA MET A 94 -5.35 -19.20 -7.98
C MET A 94 -3.86 -18.92 -8.20
N LYS A 95 -3.52 -18.42 -9.38
CA LYS A 95 -2.19 -17.88 -9.69
C LYS A 95 -2.22 -16.35 -9.70
N ILE A 96 -1.29 -15.71 -9.02
CA ILE A 96 -1.09 -14.26 -9.09
C ILE A 96 -0.38 -13.92 -10.41
N LEU A 97 -0.94 -12.96 -11.17
CA LEU A 97 -0.41 -12.50 -12.44
C LEU A 97 0.22 -11.11 -12.33
N ALA A 98 -0.38 -10.23 -11.54
CA ALA A 98 0.07 -8.86 -11.35
C ALA A 98 -0.46 -8.29 -10.03
N SER A 99 0.15 -7.21 -9.56
CA SER A 99 -0.26 -6.43 -8.40
C SER A 99 -0.15 -4.94 -8.69
N CYS A 100 -0.75 -4.12 -7.84
CA CYS A 100 -0.52 -2.68 -7.83
C CYS A 100 -0.34 -2.16 -6.39
N ASN A 101 0.07 -0.89 -6.27
CA ASN A 101 0.34 -0.23 -4.99
C ASN A 101 -0.93 0.04 -4.14
N HIS A 102 -2.10 -0.42 -4.60
CA HIS A 102 -3.39 -0.26 -3.91
C HIS A 102 -3.90 -1.53 -3.23
N GLY A 103 -3.06 -2.56 -3.12
CA GLY A 103 -3.46 -3.83 -2.52
C GLY A 103 -4.42 -4.65 -3.40
N ILE A 104 -4.48 -4.38 -4.69
CA ILE A 104 -5.25 -5.16 -5.66
C ILE A 104 -4.32 -6.19 -6.31
N LEU A 105 -4.77 -7.44 -6.35
CA LEU A 105 -4.10 -8.55 -7.02
C LEU A 105 -4.93 -9.01 -8.22
N CYS A 106 -4.27 -9.14 -9.38
CA CYS A 106 -4.85 -9.79 -10.54
C CYS A 106 -4.52 -11.28 -10.47
N CYS A 107 -5.55 -12.11 -10.31
CA CYS A 107 -5.41 -13.55 -10.19
C CYS A 107 -6.12 -14.27 -11.34
N VAL A 108 -5.59 -15.42 -11.75
CA VAL A 108 -6.27 -16.35 -12.64
C VAL A 108 -6.53 -17.66 -11.92
N ARG A 109 -7.74 -18.20 -12.09
CA ARG A 109 -8.07 -19.54 -11.59
C ARG A 109 -7.62 -20.59 -12.59
N ARG A 110 -6.88 -21.60 -12.13
CA ARG A 110 -6.64 -22.83 -12.88
C ARG A 110 -7.94 -23.64 -12.93
N SER A 111 -8.65 -23.56 -14.04
CA SER A 111 -9.70 -24.53 -14.33
C SER A 111 -9.02 -25.85 -14.66
N GLY A 112 -9.25 -26.88 -13.85
CA GLY A 112 -8.79 -28.23 -14.13
C GLY A 112 -9.37 -28.70 -15.46
N LYS A 113 -8.57 -28.63 -16.53
CA LYS A 113 -8.76 -29.45 -17.72
C LYS A 113 -7.48 -30.26 -17.91
N ASN A 114 -7.60 -31.50 -17.43
CA ASN A 114 -6.90 -32.73 -17.78
C ASN A 114 -5.38 -32.73 -17.67
#